data_AF-A0A8H7FER2-F1
#
_entry.id   AF-A0A8H7FER2-F1
#
_cell.length_a   1.000
_cell.length_b   1.000
_cell.length_c   1.000
_cell.angle_alpha   90.00
_cell.angle_beta   90.00
_cell.angle_gamma   90.00
#
_symmetry.space_group_name_H-M   'P 1'
#
loop_
_entity.id
_entity.type
_entity.pdbx_description
1 polymer ?
#
loop_
_entity_poly.entity_id
_entity_poly.type
_entity_poly.pdbx_seq_one_letter_code
_entity_poly.pdbx_strand_id
1 'polypeptide(L)'
;MHTHVGGNDLVNIRSYFSTPPFPDTIKRCLIEPKGALEYAIALGFRPEVENFQPFYRFNPKKMTELRIGAAILKEAIELDSEKQERMDRARREEKAAAAAVASNIKLAFLDDRKTKMLRDQREREQREARAVAAAKTASQEHQAPSSSMDSPDPTSPGPDMPGVGHNMITVRSADDAEEDSD
;
A
#
# COMPACT_ATOMS: atom_id res chain seq x y z
N MET A 1 -62.93 -9.09 56.55
CA MET A 1 -62.34 -9.89 55.47
C MET A 1 -62.06 -8.96 54.30
N HIS A 2 -60.78 -8.75 54.00
CA HIS A 2 -60.28 -7.92 52.90
C HIS A 2 -60.19 -8.76 51.62
N THR A 3 -60.64 -8.20 50.48
CA THR A 3 -60.18 -8.42 49.08
C THR A 3 -61.01 -7.42 48.25
N HIS A 4 -60.48 -6.31 47.70
CA HIS A 4 -59.44 -6.10 46.68
C HIS A 4 -59.72 -6.80 45.35
N VAL A 5 -60.44 -6.11 44.46
CA VAL A 5 -60.38 -6.24 42.99
C VAL A 5 -60.60 -4.80 42.48
N GLY A 6 -59.58 -4.03 42.12
CA GLY A 6 -58.56 -4.36 41.13
C GLY A 6 -59.05 -3.78 39.82
N GLY A 7 -58.67 -2.53 39.54
CA GLY A 7 -59.05 -1.80 38.33
C GLY A 7 -58.64 -2.56 37.08
N ASN A 8 -59.60 -2.78 36.19
CA ASN A 8 -59.29 -3.24 34.85
C ASN A 8 -58.81 -2.05 34.04
N ASP A 9 -57.50 -2.03 33.88
CA ASP A 9 -56.74 -1.19 32.99
C ASP A 9 -57.46 -1.01 31.65
N LEU A 10 -57.80 0.25 31.36
CA LEU A 10 -58.00 0.72 30.00
C LEU A 10 -56.73 0.39 29.22
N VAL A 11 -56.78 -0.73 28.50
CA VAL A 11 -55.73 -1.19 27.59
C VAL A 11 -55.41 -0.03 26.67
N ASN A 12 -54.23 0.52 26.88
CA ASN A 12 -53.63 1.63 26.18
C ASN A 12 -53.59 1.31 24.67
N ILE A 13 -54.53 1.86 23.90
CA ILE A 13 -54.60 1.75 22.43
C ILE A 13 -53.52 2.65 21.79
N ARG A 14 -52.27 2.50 22.22
CA ARG A 14 -51.12 3.24 21.71
C ARG A 14 -50.01 2.28 21.26
N SER A 15 -50.32 1.33 20.39
CA SER A 15 -49.26 0.70 19.58
C SER A 15 -49.80 -0.18 18.46
N TYR A 16 -50.49 0.39 17.47
CA TYR A 16 -50.87 -0.37 16.26
C TYR A 16 -50.69 0.39 14.95
N PHE A 17 -49.77 1.34 14.88
CA PHE A 17 -49.41 1.97 13.59
C PHE A 17 -47.94 2.44 13.60
N SER A 18 -47.02 1.51 13.80
CA SER A 18 -45.61 1.73 13.41
C SER A 18 -45.23 0.61 12.46
N THR A 19 -45.78 0.66 11.25
CA THR A 19 -45.27 -0.15 10.14
C THR A 19 -43.79 0.18 9.96
N PRO A 20 -42.91 -0.83 9.81
CA PRO A 20 -41.48 -0.57 9.69
C PRO A 20 -41.25 0.43 8.55
N PRO A 21 -40.64 1.59 8.83
CA PRO A 21 -40.33 2.55 7.77
C PRO A 21 -39.40 1.82 6.80
N PHE A 22 -39.63 1.98 5.49
CA PHE A 22 -38.93 1.37 4.32
C PHE A 22 -37.74 0.44 4.61
N PRO A 23 -37.61 -0.70 3.91
CA PRO A 23 -36.42 -1.56 4.06
C PRO A 23 -35.15 -0.70 3.97
N ASP A 24 -34.21 -0.92 4.88
CA ASP A 24 -33.09 0.03 5.10
C ASP A 24 -32.25 0.28 3.85
N THR A 25 -32.26 -0.66 2.90
CA THR A 25 -31.68 -0.49 1.57
C THR A 25 -32.30 0.67 0.79
N ILE A 26 -33.63 0.81 0.78
CA ILE A 26 -34.31 1.91 0.09
C ILE A 26 -33.99 3.24 0.75
N LYS A 27 -33.93 3.30 2.08
CA LYS A 27 -33.56 4.53 2.78
C LYS A 27 -32.15 4.99 2.38
N ARG A 28 -31.17 4.10 2.50
CA ARG A 28 -29.76 4.40 2.23
C ARG A 28 -29.45 4.67 0.77
N CYS A 29 -30.17 4.01 -0.16
CA CYS A 29 -29.87 4.11 -1.59
C CYS A 29 -30.72 5.14 -2.34
N LEU A 30 -31.92 5.47 -1.85
CA LEU A 30 -32.86 6.33 -2.58
C LEU A 30 -33.26 7.59 -1.80
N ILE A 31 -33.39 7.53 -0.47
CA ILE A 31 -33.91 8.64 0.34
C ILE A 31 -32.78 9.51 0.90
N GLU A 32 -31.74 8.90 1.45
CA GLU A 32 -30.58 9.59 2.04
C GLU A 32 -29.67 10.26 0.99
N PRO A 33 -29.39 9.65 -0.18
CA PRO A 33 -28.52 10.27 -1.18
C PRO A 33 -29.24 11.45 -1.85
N LYS A 34 -28.60 12.62 -1.81
CA LYS A 34 -29.12 13.84 -2.46
C LYS A 34 -29.26 13.61 -3.96
N GLY A 35 -30.40 13.99 -4.53
CA GLY A 35 -30.65 13.90 -5.97
C GLY A 35 -31.14 12.53 -6.45
N ALA A 36 -31.02 11.46 -5.66
CA ALA A 36 -31.45 10.12 -6.08
C ALA A 36 -32.97 10.04 -6.24
N LEU A 37 -33.71 10.67 -5.33
CA LEU A 37 -35.17 10.70 -5.39
C LEU A 37 -35.66 11.58 -6.55
N GLU A 38 -35.05 12.75 -6.74
CA GLU A 38 -35.34 13.68 -7.83
C GLU A 38 -35.07 13.02 -9.19
N TYR A 39 -33.99 12.25 -9.29
CA TYR A 39 -33.67 11.48 -10.49
C TYR A 39 -34.74 10.41 -10.76
N ALA A 40 -35.15 9.64 -9.74
CA ALA A 40 -36.25 8.68 -9.90
C ALA A 40 -37.55 9.36 -10.35
N ILE A 41 -37.86 10.55 -9.83
CA ILE A 41 -39.02 11.34 -10.25
C ILE A 41 -38.89 11.78 -11.72
N ALA A 42 -37.70 12.19 -12.16
CA ALA A 42 -37.42 12.52 -13.56
C ALA A 42 -37.66 11.32 -14.50
N LEU A 43 -37.20 10.13 -14.09
CA LEU A 43 -37.41 8.86 -14.80
C LEU A 43 -38.88 8.40 -14.83
N GLY A 44 -39.76 9.02 -14.04
CA GLY A 44 -41.20 8.80 -14.11
C GLY A 44 -41.81 8.06 -12.93
N PHE A 45 -41.08 7.91 -11.84
CA PHE A 45 -41.66 7.49 -10.57
C PHE A 45 -42.45 8.64 -9.93
N ARG A 46 -43.65 8.36 -9.44
CA ARG A 46 -44.50 9.34 -8.74
C ARG A 46 -44.85 8.82 -7.35
N PRO A 47 -44.72 9.66 -6.30
CA PRO A 47 -45.18 9.29 -4.97
C PRO A 47 -46.71 9.25 -4.94
N GLU A 48 -47.26 8.14 -4.49
CA GLU A 48 -48.68 7.94 -4.19
C GLU A 48 -48.80 7.47 -2.74
N VAL A 49 -49.93 7.75 -2.09
CA VAL A 49 -50.21 7.27 -0.73
C VAL A 49 -51.38 6.32 -0.80
N GLU A 50 -51.15 5.08 -0.39
CA GLU A 50 -52.18 4.04 -0.30
C GLU A 50 -52.18 3.51 1.14
N ASN A 51 -53.34 3.51 1.81
CA ASN A 51 -53.47 3.08 3.21
C ASN A 51 -52.47 3.76 4.18
N PHE A 52 -52.25 5.06 4.01
CA PHE A 52 -51.27 5.85 4.80
C PHE A 52 -49.81 5.40 4.64
N GLN A 53 -49.49 4.63 3.60
CA GLN A 53 -48.13 4.25 3.26
C GLN A 53 -47.71 4.92 1.93
N PRO A 54 -46.54 5.58 1.89
CA PRO A 54 -46.01 6.14 0.66
C PRO A 54 -45.46 5.04 -0.25
N PHE A 55 -45.94 5.01 -1.49
CA PHE A 55 -45.48 4.13 -2.57
C PHE A 55 -45.01 4.96 -3.77
N TYR A 56 -44.10 4.39 -4.56
CA TYR A 56 -43.70 5.00 -5.83
C TYR A 56 -44.30 4.19 -6.98
N ARG A 57 -45.17 4.82 -7.77
CA ARG A 57 -45.74 4.20 -8.97
C ARG A 57 -45.00 4.71 -10.21
N PHE A 58 -44.59 3.80 -11.08
CA PHE A 58 -43.93 4.14 -12.34
C PHE A 58 -44.95 4.43 -13.44
N ASN A 59 -44.72 5.49 -14.22
CA ASN A 59 -45.53 5.80 -15.39
C ASN A 59 -44.98 5.10 -16.65
N PRO A 60 -45.71 4.14 -17.26
CA PRO A 60 -45.24 3.40 -18.42
C PRO A 60 -45.02 4.25 -19.67
N LYS A 61 -45.57 5.47 -19.73
CA LYS A 61 -45.29 6.41 -20.82
C LYS A 61 -43.84 6.90 -20.83
N LYS A 62 -43.12 6.78 -19.70
CA LYS A 62 -41.73 7.21 -19.54
C LYS A 62 -40.70 6.07 -19.65
N MET A 63 -41.05 5.00 -20.36
CA MET A 63 -40.16 3.84 -20.53
C MET A 63 -38.85 4.19 -21.25
N THR A 64 -38.88 5.16 -22.16
CA THR A 64 -37.69 5.59 -22.89
C THR A 64 -36.71 6.29 -21.97
N GLU A 65 -37.19 7.21 -21.15
CA GLU A 65 -36.41 7.94 -20.14
C GLU A 65 -35.83 6.98 -19.12
N LEU A 66 -36.61 5.99 -18.67
CA LEU A 66 -36.14 4.95 -17.76
C LEU A 66 -34.97 4.14 -18.36
N ARG A 67 -35.05 3.77 -19.65
CA ARG A 67 -33.99 3.04 -20.35
C ARG A 67 -32.71 3.87 -20.49
N ILE A 68 -32.86 5.13 -20.88
CA ILE A 68 -31.73 6.06 -20.99
C ILE A 68 -31.09 6.24 -19.61
N GLY A 69 -31.89 6.50 -18.58
CA GLY A 69 -31.38 6.69 -17.23
C GLY A 69 -30.70 5.44 -16.65
N ALA A 70 -31.21 4.24 -16.98
CA ALA A 70 -30.57 2.99 -16.62
C ALA A 70 -29.23 2.79 -17.34
N ALA A 71 -29.14 3.18 -18.61
CA ALA A 71 -27.88 3.13 -19.35
C ALA A 71 -26.82 4.08 -18.76
N ILE A 72 -27.20 5.31 -18.42
CA ILE A 72 -26.32 6.30 -17.77
C ILE A 72 -25.82 5.78 -16.43
N LEU A 73 -26.71 5.23 -15.59
CA LEU A 73 -26.30 4.66 -14.31
C LEU A 73 -25.35 3.48 -14.47
N LYS A 74 -25.58 2.63 -15.47
CA LYS A 74 -24.70 1.50 -15.77
C LYS A 74 -23.31 1.97 -16.16
N GLU A 75 -23.24 2.95 -17.06
CA GLU A 75 -21.98 3.57 -17.49
C GLU A 75 -21.23 4.20 -16.31
N ALA A 76 -21.92 4.94 -15.44
CA ALA A 76 -21.32 5.53 -14.25
C ALA A 76 -20.73 4.47 -13.31
N ILE A 77 -21.45 3.37 -13.08
CA ILE A 77 -20.96 2.24 -12.26
C ILE A 77 -19.73 1.59 -12.90
N GLU A 78 -19.73 1.42 -14.22
CA GLU A 78 -18.59 0.86 -14.95
C GLU A 78 -17.36 1.77 -14.79
N LEU A 79 -17.49 3.08 -15.01
CA LEU A 79 -16.41 4.06 -14.84
C LEU A 79 -15.86 4.07 -13.41
N ASP A 80 -16.72 4.07 -12.41
CA ASP A 80 -16.30 4.03 -10.99
C ASP A 80 -15.58 2.71 -10.67
N SER A 81 -16.07 1.59 -11.21
CA SER A 81 -15.43 0.28 -11.01
C SER A 81 -14.04 0.23 -11.63
N GLU A 82 -13.86 0.76 -12.85
CA GLU A 82 -12.55 0.83 -13.49
C GLU A 82 -11.57 1.73 -12.71
N LYS A 83 -12.05 2.87 -12.20
CA LYS A 83 -11.25 3.77 -11.39
C LYS A 83 -10.79 3.08 -10.11
N GLN A 84 -11.70 2.38 -9.43
CA GLN A 84 -11.39 1.63 -8.23
C GLN A 84 -10.37 0.50 -8.52
N GLU A 85 -10.53 -0.21 -9.63
CA GLU A 85 -9.58 -1.25 -10.05
C GLU A 85 -8.17 -0.70 -10.32
N ARG A 86 -8.08 0.47 -10.96
CA ARG A 86 -6.79 1.16 -11.20
C ARG A 86 -6.13 1.55 -9.87
N MET A 87 -6.90 2.15 -8.96
CA MET A 87 -6.40 2.51 -7.62
C MET A 87 -5.95 1.29 -6.83
N ASP A 88 -6.73 0.21 -6.84
CA ASP A 88 -6.37 -1.02 -6.14
C ASP A 88 -5.14 -1.69 -6.76
N ARG A 89 -4.98 -1.63 -8.09
CA ARG A 89 -3.78 -2.12 -8.77
C ARG A 89 -2.54 -1.32 -8.34
N ALA A 90 -2.59 0.01 -8.40
CA ALA A 90 -1.50 0.86 -7.97
C ALA A 90 -1.11 0.59 -6.51
N ARG A 91 -2.11 0.45 -5.61
CA ARG A 91 -1.88 0.12 -4.20
C ARG A 91 -1.22 -1.25 -4.00
N ARG A 92 -1.61 -2.25 -4.80
CA ARG A 92 -0.99 -3.58 -4.75
C ARG A 92 0.45 -3.55 -5.25
N GLU A 93 0.72 -2.82 -6.33
CA GLU A 93 2.07 -2.65 -6.90
C GLU A 93 3.01 -1.91 -5.95
N GLU A 94 2.56 -0.82 -5.33
CA GLU A 94 3.32 -0.09 -4.31
C GLU A 94 3.68 -1.01 -3.13
N LYS A 95 2.70 -1.77 -2.63
CA LYS A 95 2.94 -2.73 -1.54
C LYS A 95 3.91 -3.83 -1.95
N ALA A 96 3.83 -4.32 -3.19
CA ALA A 96 4.73 -5.33 -3.72
C ALA A 96 6.16 -4.80 -3.87
N ALA A 97 6.32 -3.57 -4.38
CA ALA A 97 7.61 -2.89 -4.50
C ALA A 97 8.25 -2.68 -3.12
N ALA A 98 7.48 -2.19 -2.13
CA ALA A 98 7.95 -2.04 -0.76
C ALA A 98 8.40 -3.37 -0.14
N ALA A 99 7.64 -4.45 -0.37
CA ALA A 99 8.00 -5.79 0.10
C ALA A 99 9.28 -6.32 -0.58
N ALA A 100 9.45 -6.07 -1.87
CA ALA A 100 10.66 -6.45 -2.62
C ALA A 100 11.89 -5.68 -2.15
N VAL A 101 11.75 -4.38 -1.85
CA VAL A 101 12.85 -3.59 -1.26
C VAL A 101 13.23 -4.15 0.11
N ALA A 102 12.24 -4.45 0.96
CA ALA A 102 12.50 -5.02 2.29
C ALA A 102 13.20 -6.39 2.23
N SER A 103 12.78 -7.27 1.31
CA SER A 103 13.43 -8.58 1.13
C SER A 103 14.86 -8.45 0.59
N ASN A 104 15.09 -7.52 -0.35
CA ASN A 104 16.42 -7.24 -0.88
C ASN A 104 17.37 -6.72 0.20
N ILE A 105 16.92 -5.77 1.03
CA ILE A 105 17.71 -5.27 2.17
C ILE A 105 18.06 -6.42 3.12
N LYS A 106 17.09 -7.29 3.43
CA LYS A 106 17.32 -8.44 4.29
C LYS A 106 18.34 -9.42 3.70
N LEU A 107 18.26 -9.70 2.40
CA LEU A 107 19.19 -10.58 1.70
C LEU A 107 20.60 -9.99 1.71
N ALA A 108 20.74 -8.71 1.36
CA ALA A 108 22.02 -8.00 1.37
C ALA A 108 22.68 -8.02 2.75
N PHE A 109 21.90 -7.83 3.81
CA PHE A 109 22.40 -7.91 5.18
C PHE A 109 22.95 -9.30 5.54
N LEU A 110 22.25 -10.37 5.13
CA LEU A 110 22.70 -11.74 5.38
C LEU A 110 23.98 -12.07 4.61
N ASP A 111 24.09 -11.57 3.37
CA ASP A 111 25.26 -11.81 2.54
C ASP A 111 26.47 -10.98 2.97
N ASP A 112 26.28 -9.74 3.43
CA ASP A 112 27.35 -8.95 4.05
C ASP A 112 27.91 -9.66 5.29
N ARG A 113 27.03 -10.18 6.16
CA ARG A 113 27.43 -10.94 7.34
C ARG A 113 28.24 -12.20 6.98
N LYS A 114 27.81 -12.96 5.97
CA LYS A 114 28.56 -14.13 5.48
C LYS A 114 29.91 -13.71 4.89
N THR A 115 29.93 -12.65 4.10
CA THR A 115 31.15 -12.14 3.44
C THR A 115 32.17 -11.72 4.48
N LYS A 116 31.72 -11.01 5.53
CA LYS A 116 32.56 -10.66 6.68
C LYS A 116 33.12 -11.89 7.38
N MET A 117 32.29 -12.90 7.67
CA MET A 117 32.77 -14.16 8.28
C MET A 117 33.84 -14.85 7.44
N LEU A 118 33.64 -14.96 6.13
CA LEU A 118 34.61 -15.59 5.22
C LEU A 118 35.90 -14.78 5.13
N ARG A 119 35.81 -13.45 5.19
CA ARG A 119 36.97 -12.55 5.21
C ARG A 119 37.76 -12.71 6.51
N ASP A 120 37.09 -12.72 7.65
CA ASP A 120 37.70 -12.90 8.97
C ASP A 120 38.40 -14.27 9.07
N GLN A 121 37.77 -15.33 8.51
CA GLN A 121 38.39 -16.65 8.43
C GLN A 121 39.67 -16.63 7.60
N ARG A 122 39.64 -16.04 6.40
CA ARG A 122 40.81 -15.93 5.54
C ARG A 122 41.93 -15.11 6.19
N GLU A 123 41.60 -14.03 6.89
CA GLU A 123 42.60 -13.22 7.60
C GLU A 123 43.24 -14.01 8.75
N ARG A 124 42.46 -14.81 9.49
CA ARG A 124 42.96 -15.69 10.55
C ARG A 124 43.95 -16.70 9.98
N GLU A 125 43.57 -17.42 8.93
CA GLU A 125 44.43 -18.41 8.26
C GLU A 125 45.72 -17.76 7.73
N GLN A 126 45.64 -16.56 7.16
CA GLN A 126 46.82 -15.83 6.70
C GLN A 126 47.73 -15.39 7.86
N ARG A 127 47.17 -14.95 8.98
CA ARG A 127 47.94 -14.57 10.17
C ARG A 127 48.67 -15.78 10.76
N GLU A 128 47.99 -16.92 10.85
CA GLU A 128 48.57 -18.18 11.31
C GLU A 128 49.70 -18.65 10.38
N ALA A 129 49.48 -18.61 9.05
CA ALA A 129 50.52 -18.96 8.08
C ALA A 129 51.76 -18.05 8.17
N ARG A 130 51.56 -16.73 8.35
CA ARG A 130 52.67 -15.78 8.57
C ARG A 130 53.41 -16.04 9.88
N ALA A 131 52.70 -16.35 10.96
CA ALA A 131 53.32 -16.67 12.24
C ALA A 131 54.17 -17.95 12.15
N VAL A 132 53.68 -18.98 11.45
CA VAL A 132 54.44 -20.21 11.19
C VAL A 132 55.64 -19.95 10.29
N ALA A 133 55.49 -19.13 9.23
CA ALA A 133 56.60 -18.75 8.36
C ALA A 133 57.68 -17.99 9.14
N ALA A 134 57.29 -17.00 9.96
CA ALA A 134 58.20 -16.24 10.81
C ALA A 134 58.92 -17.11 11.85
N ALA A 135 58.22 -18.07 12.47
CA ALA A 135 58.84 -19.02 13.39
C ALA A 135 59.85 -19.95 12.69
N LYS A 136 59.58 -20.35 11.44
CA LYS A 136 60.51 -21.15 10.63
C LYS A 136 61.77 -20.37 10.24
N THR A 137 61.64 -19.11 9.82
CA THR A 137 62.82 -18.26 9.54
C THR A 137 63.63 -17.99 10.79
N ALA A 138 63.00 -17.67 11.93
CA ALA A 138 63.70 -17.48 13.19
C ALA A 138 64.46 -18.74 13.66
N SER A 139 63.97 -19.93 13.31
CA SER A 139 64.65 -21.21 13.60
C SER A 139 65.83 -21.48 12.65
N GLN A 140 65.82 -20.93 11.43
CA GLN A 140 66.90 -21.05 10.44
C GLN A 140 68.01 -20.00 10.63
N GLU A 141 67.72 -18.85 11.24
CA GLU A 141 68.71 -17.79 11.50
C GLU A 141 69.79 -18.17 12.55
N HIS A 142 69.67 -19.33 13.21
CA HIS A 142 70.72 -19.87 14.08
C HIS A 142 71.80 -20.72 13.36
N GLN A 143 71.75 -20.86 12.03
CA GLN A 143 72.85 -21.44 11.24
C GLN A 143 73.09 -20.67 9.93
N ALA A 144 73.71 -19.47 9.99
CA ALA A 144 74.74 -19.00 9.05
C ALA A 144 75.20 -17.56 9.41
N PRO A 145 76.47 -17.21 9.15
CA PRO A 145 77.10 -16.00 9.65
C PRO A 145 76.82 -14.75 8.80
N SER A 146 77.14 -13.62 9.41
CA SER A 146 77.13 -12.25 8.91
C SER A 146 77.85 -12.03 7.56
N SER A 147 77.13 -11.44 6.60
CA SER A 147 77.61 -10.59 5.51
C SER A 147 76.34 -10.04 4.84
N SER A 148 76.12 -8.79 4.53
CA SER A 148 77.00 -7.64 4.27
C SER A 148 76.12 -6.39 4.27
N MET A 149 76.72 -5.24 4.57
CA MET A 149 76.14 -3.93 4.32
C MET A 149 75.71 -3.80 2.85
N ASP A 150 74.51 -3.31 2.61
CA ASP A 150 74.23 -2.55 1.39
C ASP A 150 73.22 -1.43 1.67
N SER A 151 73.39 -0.34 0.93
CA SER A 151 72.97 1.02 1.26
C SER A 151 71.49 1.30 0.94
N PRO A 152 70.82 2.26 1.62
CA PRO A 152 69.50 2.72 1.19
C PRO A 152 69.62 3.79 0.09
N ASP A 153 69.20 3.45 -1.12
CA ASP A 153 68.98 4.39 -2.22
C ASP A 153 67.48 4.84 -2.23
N PRO A 154 67.16 6.15 -2.14
CA PRO A 154 65.79 6.61 -2.13
C PRO A 154 65.30 6.90 -3.56
N THR A 155 64.87 5.86 -4.29
CA THR A 155 64.12 6.07 -5.54
C THR A 155 62.65 5.70 -5.32
N SER A 156 61.84 6.74 -5.15
CA SER A 156 60.39 6.69 -5.02
C SER A 156 59.74 6.55 -6.42
N PRO A 157 59.01 5.46 -6.72
CA PRO A 157 58.02 5.47 -7.79
C PRO A 157 56.69 5.86 -7.15
N GLY A 158 56.25 7.10 -7.43
CA GLY A 158 54.94 7.57 -7.00
C GLY A 158 53.83 6.65 -7.51
N PRO A 159 52.79 6.37 -6.71
CA PRO A 159 51.57 5.80 -7.24
C PRO A 159 50.91 6.86 -8.14
N ASP A 160 50.95 6.59 -9.45
CA ASP A 160 50.00 7.18 -10.40
C ASP A 160 48.59 6.96 -9.84
N MET A 161 47.97 8.05 -9.40
CA MET A 161 46.56 8.10 -9.08
C MET A 161 45.85 8.66 -10.32
N PRO A 162 45.28 7.81 -11.20
CA PRO A 162 44.36 8.29 -12.21
C PRO A 162 43.07 8.74 -11.52
N GLY A 163 42.99 10.05 -11.27
CA GLY A 163 41.72 10.69 -11.00
C GLY A 163 40.82 10.61 -12.23
N VAL A 164 39.55 10.28 -12.03
CA VAL A 164 38.44 10.92 -12.75
C VAL A 164 37.28 10.99 -11.77
N GLY A 165 36.98 12.22 -11.34
CA GLY A 165 35.73 12.52 -10.64
C GLY A 165 34.56 12.25 -11.57
N HIS A 166 33.65 11.36 -11.15
CA HIS A 166 32.33 11.30 -11.74
C HIS A 166 31.43 12.25 -10.95
N ASN A 167 31.13 13.38 -11.60
CA ASN A 167 30.22 14.38 -11.12
C ASN A 167 28.82 13.79 -10.96
N MET A 168 28.12 14.26 -9.92
CA MET A 168 26.73 13.92 -9.65
C MET A 168 25.84 14.33 -10.83
N ILE A 169 25.19 13.37 -11.47
CA ILE A 169 23.94 13.62 -12.16
C ILE A 169 22.84 13.54 -11.10
N THR A 170 22.52 14.69 -10.54
CA THR A 170 21.19 14.93 -9.97
C THR A 170 20.19 14.91 -11.11
N VAL A 171 19.52 13.77 -11.32
CA VAL A 171 18.26 13.76 -12.07
C VAL A 171 17.22 14.41 -11.16
N ARG A 172 17.14 15.75 -11.24
CA ARG A 172 15.91 16.47 -10.96
C ARG A 172 15.00 16.22 -12.15
N SER A 173 14.16 15.20 -12.07
CA SER A 173 12.93 15.17 -12.85
C SER A 173 11.86 15.81 -11.97
N ALA A 174 11.75 17.12 -12.14
CA ALA A 174 10.57 17.90 -11.83
C ALA A 174 9.81 18.04 -13.15
N ASP A 175 8.73 17.28 -13.28
CA ASP A 175 7.60 17.46 -14.20
C ASP A 175 6.43 16.88 -13.37
N ASP A 176 5.55 17.62 -12.67
CA ASP A 176 4.88 18.90 -12.93
C ASP A 176 4.25 18.96 -14.33
N ALA A 177 3.20 18.14 -14.48
CA ALA A 177 2.12 18.37 -15.44
C ALA A 177 0.79 18.20 -14.69
N GLU A 178 0.41 19.28 -13.99
CA GLU A 178 -0.97 19.65 -13.75
C GLU A 178 -1.61 19.98 -15.11
N GLU A 179 -2.53 19.15 -15.59
CA GLU A 179 -3.50 19.55 -16.62
C GLU A 179 -4.92 19.31 -16.07
N ASP A 180 -5.43 20.38 -15.46
CA ASP A 180 -6.86 20.67 -15.36
C ASP A 180 -7.50 20.52 -16.75
N SER A 181 -8.53 19.68 -16.84
CA SER A 181 -9.44 19.63 -17.99
C SER A 181 -10.83 20.03 -17.53
N ASP A 182 -11.30 21.17 -18.04
CA ASP A 182 -12.69 21.67 -17.99
C ASP A 182 -13.72 20.63 -18.48
#